data_AF-A0A1I2J4K0-F1
#
_entry.id   AF-A0A1I2J4K0-F1
#
_cell.length_a   1.000
_cell.length_b   1.000
_cell.length_c   1.000
_cell.angle_alpha   90.00
_cell.angle_beta   90.00
_cell.angle_gamma   90.00
#
_symmetry.space_group_name_H-M   'P 1'
#
loop_
_entity.id
_entity.type
_entity.pdbx_description
1 polymer ?
#
loop_
_entity_poly.entity_id
_entity_poly.type
_entity_poly.pdbx_seq_one_letter_code
_entity_poly.pdbx_strand_id
1 'polypeptide(L)'
;MRPGRIERIEYEDVRHGTLCLTTNLEIATGHIVSPTIGPRRTEQDFVDHIARTVDGDPDARWIFVLDNLNTHSSEALVRFVASRCGLDVPLGAKGESGVLRTMETRAAFLSDPSHRIRFVYTPKHCSWLNPHRTPNWARIRGGRGSGVFCEGLRRFPLRIT
;
A
#
# COMPACT_ATOMS: atom_id res chain seq x y z
N MET A 1 4.07 21.84 -46.01
CA MET A 1 2.61 22.06 -46.02
C MET A 1 2.07 21.79 -47.42
N ARG A 2 0.93 21.11 -47.56
CA ARG A 2 0.19 21.03 -48.83
C ARG A 2 -1.03 21.97 -48.75
N PRO A 3 -1.34 22.77 -49.79
CA PRO A 3 -2.53 23.62 -49.79
C PRO A 3 -3.81 22.80 -49.58
N GLY A 4 -4.71 23.24 -48.71
CA GLY A 4 -6.00 22.58 -48.44
C GLY A 4 -6.00 21.52 -47.33
N ARG A 5 -4.89 21.33 -46.59
CA ARG A 5 -4.88 20.53 -45.35
C ARG A 5 -4.64 21.42 -44.14
N ILE A 6 -5.48 21.29 -43.12
CA ILE A 6 -5.27 21.90 -41.80
C ILE A 6 -3.94 21.38 -41.25
N GLU A 7 -3.15 22.30 -40.70
CA GLU A 7 -1.87 22.01 -40.05
C GLU A 7 -2.10 20.98 -38.93
N ARG A 8 -1.33 19.88 -38.94
CA ARG A 8 -1.38 18.90 -37.85
C ARG A 8 -0.57 19.46 -36.68
N ILE A 9 -1.27 19.95 -35.67
CA ILE A 9 -0.69 20.30 -34.38
C ILE A 9 -0.31 18.99 -33.70
N GLU A 10 0.98 18.73 -33.50
CA GLU A 10 1.38 17.68 -32.57
C GLU A 10 1.08 18.14 -31.14
N TYR A 11 0.26 17.34 -30.45
CA TYR A 11 -0.12 17.53 -29.06
C TYR A 11 1.10 17.19 -28.20
N GLU A 12 2.04 18.12 -28.07
CA GLU A 12 3.22 17.92 -27.23
C GLU A 12 2.76 17.82 -25.76
N ASP A 13 2.73 16.58 -25.25
CA ASP A 13 2.32 16.23 -23.88
C ASP A 13 3.36 16.77 -22.90
N VAL A 14 3.10 17.96 -22.34
CA VAL A 14 3.94 18.55 -21.30
C VAL A 14 3.77 17.73 -20.02
N ARG A 15 4.77 16.90 -19.70
CA ARG A 15 4.79 16.09 -18.47
C ARG A 15 5.14 16.96 -17.26
N HIS A 16 4.13 17.34 -16.49
CA HIS A 16 4.24 18.09 -15.23
C HIS A 16 4.79 17.24 -14.05
N GLY A 17 5.67 16.28 -14.34
CA GLY A 17 6.12 15.29 -13.37
C GLY A 17 5.14 14.14 -13.16
N THR A 18 5.32 13.39 -12.08
CA THR A 18 4.52 12.20 -11.78
C THR A 18 4.23 12.15 -10.29
N LEU A 19 2.96 12.00 -9.92
CA LEU A 19 2.55 11.76 -8.54
C LEU A 19 2.33 10.27 -8.27
N CYS A 20 2.52 9.90 -7.01
CA CYS A 20 2.23 8.59 -6.46
C CYS A 20 0.92 8.67 -5.69
N LEU A 21 -0.07 7.88 -6.14
CA LEU A 21 -1.30 7.63 -5.40
C LEU A 21 -1.16 6.29 -4.64
N THR A 22 -1.44 6.32 -3.34
CA THR A 22 -1.56 5.14 -2.48
C THR A 22 -2.97 5.11 -1.91
N THR A 23 -3.69 4.01 -2.11
CA THR A 23 -5.09 3.89 -1.69
C THR A 23 -5.34 2.59 -0.94
N ASN A 24 -6.22 2.71 0.06
CA ASN A 24 -6.80 1.60 0.78
C ASN A 24 -8.20 1.32 0.25
N LEU A 25 -8.46 0.11 -0.22
CA LEU A 25 -9.79 -0.37 -0.58
C LEU A 25 -10.32 -1.21 0.58
N GLU A 26 -11.39 -0.75 1.22
CA GLU A 26 -12.11 -1.57 2.19
C GLU A 26 -12.86 -2.69 1.45
N ILE A 27 -12.50 -3.94 1.72
CA ILE A 27 -13.03 -5.09 0.96
C ILE A 27 -14.53 -5.29 1.19
N ALA A 28 -15.03 -4.98 2.40
CA ALA A 28 -16.42 -5.21 2.76
C ALA A 28 -17.40 -4.28 2.01
N THR A 29 -16.99 -3.03 1.77
CA THR A 29 -17.83 -1.97 1.18
C THR A 29 -17.44 -1.62 -0.24
N GLY A 30 -16.20 -1.91 -0.64
CA GLY A 30 -15.60 -1.46 -1.89
C GLY A 30 -15.21 0.03 -1.89
N HIS A 31 -15.23 0.69 -0.73
CA HIS A 31 -14.89 2.11 -0.63
C HIS A 31 -13.38 2.35 -0.53
N ILE A 32 -12.93 3.47 -1.08
CA ILE A 32 -11.57 3.95 -0.90
C ILE A 32 -11.49 4.71 0.43
N VAL A 33 -10.55 4.30 1.27
CA VAL A 33 -10.29 4.86 2.61
C VAL A 33 -8.95 5.60 2.58
N SER A 34 -8.91 6.77 3.22
CA SER A 34 -7.68 7.55 3.50
C SER A 34 -6.64 7.62 2.35
N PRO A 35 -7.03 7.95 1.10
CA PRO A 35 -6.10 7.97 -0.02
C PRO A 35 -5.00 9.01 0.20
N THR A 36 -3.77 8.68 -0.19
CA THR A 36 -2.62 9.59 -0.14
C THR A 36 -2.14 9.88 -1.54
N ILE A 37 -1.94 11.15 -1.85
CA ILE A 37 -1.28 11.60 -3.06
C ILE A 37 0.01 12.33 -2.65
N GLY A 38 1.14 11.92 -3.21
CA GLY A 38 2.42 12.54 -2.92
C GLY A 38 3.38 12.47 -4.11
N PRO A 39 4.49 13.22 -4.07
CA PRO A 39 5.48 13.24 -5.16
C PRO A 39 6.37 12.00 -5.20
N ARG A 40 6.47 11.27 -4.09
CA ARG A 40 7.40 10.13 -3.91
C ARG A 40 6.69 8.89 -3.38
N ARG A 41 7.38 7.75 -3.52
CA ARG A 41 7.04 6.44 -2.96
C ARG A 41 8.23 5.98 -2.11
N THR A 42 8.38 6.57 -0.93
CA THR A 42 9.39 6.14 0.04
C THR A 42 8.79 5.14 1.04
N GLU A 43 9.63 4.46 1.81
CA GLU A 43 9.14 3.62 2.91
C GLU A 43 8.41 4.45 3.98
N GLN A 44 8.86 5.69 4.23
CA GLN A 44 8.20 6.59 5.18
C GLN A 44 6.82 7.03 4.69
N ASP A 45 6.69 7.39 3.40
CA ASP A 45 5.39 7.75 2.82
C ASP A 45 4.35 6.62 3.00
N PHE A 46 4.82 5.36 2.91
CA PHE A 46 3.97 4.19 3.14
C PHE A 46 3.57 4.05 4.62
N VAL A 47 4.53 4.18 5.54
CA VAL A 47 4.24 4.15 6.99
C VAL A 47 3.26 5.25 7.38
N ASP A 48 3.44 6.47 6.88
CA ASP A 48 2.57 7.60 7.16
C ASP A 48 1.14 7.37 6.62
N HIS A 49 1.01 6.69 5.48
CA HIS A 49 -0.30 6.31 4.93
C HIS A 49 -1.01 5.26 5.79
N ILE A 50 -0.27 4.23 6.24
CA ILE A 50 -0.82 3.23 7.17
C ILE A 50 -1.18 3.87 8.50
N ALA A 51 -0.31 4.73 9.05
CA ALA A 51 -0.56 5.46 10.29
C ALA A 51 -1.85 6.27 10.21
N ARG A 52 -2.03 7.08 9.16
CA ARG A 52 -3.28 7.85 8.95
C ARG A 52 -4.52 6.99 8.84
N THR A 53 -4.40 5.76 8.34
CA THR A 53 -5.52 4.82 8.23
C THR A 53 -5.86 4.22 9.59
N VAL A 54 -4.84 3.77 10.32
CA VAL A 54 -4.99 3.22 11.67
C VAL A 54 -5.46 4.29 12.65
N ASP A 55 -5.04 5.54 12.52
CA ASP A 55 -5.50 6.65 13.37
C ASP A 55 -6.99 6.99 13.17
N GLY A 56 -7.59 6.58 12.05
CA GLY A 56 -9.03 6.70 11.84
C GLY A 56 -9.84 5.79 12.76
N ASP A 57 -9.28 4.64 13.16
CA ASP A 57 -9.83 3.76 14.19
C ASP A 57 -8.67 3.06 14.95
N PRO A 58 -8.16 3.71 16.03
CA PRO A 58 -7.00 3.23 16.76
C PRO A 58 -7.21 1.89 17.45
N ASP A 59 -8.44 1.55 17.82
CA ASP A 59 -8.79 0.34 18.58
C ASP A 59 -9.15 -0.84 17.66
N ALA A 60 -9.45 -0.57 16.39
CA ALA A 60 -9.72 -1.62 15.41
C ALA A 60 -8.53 -2.58 15.21
N ARG A 61 -8.91 -3.80 14.83
CA ARG A 61 -8.00 -4.80 14.27
C ARG A 61 -7.94 -4.63 12.76
N TRP A 62 -6.74 -4.37 12.25
CA TRP A 62 -6.49 -4.06 10.85
C TRP A 62 -5.80 -5.24 10.16
N ILE A 63 -6.32 -5.60 8.99
CA ILE A 63 -5.71 -6.61 8.12
C ILE A 63 -5.44 -5.94 6.78
N PHE A 64 -4.16 -5.67 6.51
CA PHE A 64 -3.72 -5.09 5.25
C PHE A 64 -3.31 -6.18 4.27
N VAL A 65 -3.89 -6.20 3.07
CA VAL A 65 -3.46 -7.11 2.00
C VAL A 65 -2.60 -6.35 1.01
N LEU A 66 -1.38 -6.83 0.76
CA LEU A 66 -0.35 -6.14 0.00
C LEU A 66 0.32 -7.02 -1.07
N ASP A 67 0.94 -6.38 -2.06
CA ASP A 67 1.90 -7.03 -2.94
C ASP A 67 3.29 -7.17 -2.28
N ASN A 68 4.21 -7.89 -2.93
CA ASN A 68 5.52 -8.24 -2.39
C ASN A 68 6.60 -7.16 -2.58
N LEU A 69 6.21 -5.89 -2.64
CA LEU A 69 7.15 -4.79 -2.77
C LEU A 69 8.02 -4.62 -1.51
N ASN A 70 9.31 -4.31 -1.69
CA ASN A 70 10.25 -4.18 -0.57
C ASN A 70 9.83 -3.16 0.51
N THR A 71 9.16 -2.06 0.14
CA THR A 71 8.74 -1.05 1.12
C THR A 71 7.61 -1.54 2.05
N HIS A 72 6.88 -2.59 1.64
CA HIS A 72 5.83 -3.24 2.45
C HIS A 72 6.39 -4.17 3.53
N SER A 73 7.69 -4.42 3.53
CA SER A 73 8.40 -5.16 4.59
C SER A 73 9.62 -4.38 5.08
N SER A 74 9.47 -3.05 5.14
CA SER A 74 10.49 -2.13 5.63
C SER A 74 10.69 -2.24 7.14
N GLU A 75 11.86 -1.81 7.62
CA GLU A 75 12.13 -1.69 9.04
C GLU A 75 11.19 -0.68 9.72
N ALA A 76 10.95 0.46 9.06
CA ALA A 76 10.09 1.52 9.58
C ALA A 76 8.67 0.99 9.88
N LEU A 77 8.13 0.14 8.99
CA LEU A 77 6.83 -0.47 9.20
C LEU A 77 6.82 -1.47 10.37
N VAL A 78 7.86 -2.28 10.52
CA VAL A 78 8.00 -3.20 11.67
C VAL A 78 8.01 -2.44 12.99
N ARG A 79 8.81 -1.37 13.07
CA ARG A 79 8.88 -0.51 14.26
C ARG A 79 7.53 0.17 14.55
N PHE A 80 6.85 0.63 13.51
CA PHE A 80 5.51 1.21 13.62
C PHE A 80 4.51 0.21 14.21
N VAL A 81 4.45 -1.03 13.70
CA VAL A 81 3.53 -2.07 14.20
C VAL A 81 3.86 -2.43 15.65
N ALA A 82 5.14 -2.62 15.98
CA ALA A 82 5.57 -2.91 17.35
C ALA A 82 5.13 -1.82 18.33
N SER A 83 5.35 -0.56 17.99
CA SER A 83 4.92 0.59 18.80
C SER A 83 3.39 0.67 18.93
N ARG A 84 2.65 0.59 17.83
CA ARG A 84 1.18 0.70 17.82
C ARG A 84 0.46 -0.47 18.49
N CYS A 85 1.07 -1.64 18.49
CA CYS A 85 0.54 -2.82 19.16
C CYS A 85 1.05 -2.96 20.60
N GLY A 86 1.93 -2.06 21.08
CA GLY A 86 2.49 -2.12 22.42
C GLY A 86 3.35 -3.37 22.67
N LEU A 87 4.03 -3.87 21.63
CA LEU A 87 4.80 -5.10 21.69
C LEU A 87 6.19 -4.81 22.26
N ASP A 88 6.48 -5.35 23.45
CA ASP A 88 7.81 -5.33 24.06
C ASP A 88 8.64 -6.52 23.56
N VAL A 89 9.09 -6.43 22.31
CA VAL A 89 9.87 -7.47 21.64
C VAL A 89 11.21 -6.91 21.14
N PRO A 90 12.32 -7.63 21.32
CA PRO A 90 13.62 -7.21 20.81
C PRO A 90 13.65 -7.34 19.28
N LEU A 91 13.45 -6.23 18.57
CA LEU A 91 13.41 -6.21 17.11
C LEU A 91 14.78 -6.50 16.44
N GLY A 92 15.88 -6.24 17.14
CA GLY A 92 17.25 -6.41 16.64
C GLY A 92 17.74 -5.23 15.79
N ALA A 93 18.77 -5.48 14.97
CA ALA A 93 19.40 -4.50 14.08
C ALA A 93 19.20 -4.88 12.60
N LYS A 94 18.91 -3.88 11.76
CA LYS A 94 18.61 -4.08 10.34
C LYS A 94 19.76 -4.77 9.62
N GLY A 95 19.49 -5.89 8.94
CA GLY A 95 20.52 -6.62 8.20
C GLY A 95 21.40 -7.54 9.05
N GLU A 96 21.34 -7.43 10.38
CA GLU A 96 22.27 -8.12 11.27
C GLU A 96 21.57 -9.16 12.15
N SER A 97 20.53 -8.77 12.89
CA SER A 97 19.97 -9.59 13.96
C SER A 97 18.46 -9.41 14.17
N GLY A 98 17.84 -10.40 14.80
CA GLY A 98 16.43 -10.36 15.19
C GLY A 98 15.44 -10.30 14.02
N VAL A 99 14.28 -9.71 14.28
CA VAL A 99 13.21 -9.50 13.29
C VAL A 99 13.69 -8.63 12.13
N LEU A 100 14.55 -7.65 12.41
CA LEU A 100 15.03 -6.70 11.40
C LEU A 100 16.13 -7.24 10.49
N ARG A 101 16.62 -8.48 10.71
CA ARG A 101 17.70 -9.09 9.93
C ARG A 101 17.38 -9.18 8.43
N THR A 102 16.34 -9.92 8.03
CA THR A 102 16.01 -10.12 6.61
C THR A 102 14.62 -9.60 6.27
N MET A 103 14.32 -9.45 4.98
CA MET A 103 12.94 -9.12 4.56
C MET A 103 11.95 -10.20 4.97
N GLU A 104 12.36 -11.47 4.94
CA GLU A 104 11.52 -12.60 5.31
C GLU A 104 11.17 -12.57 6.80
N THR A 105 12.16 -12.28 7.67
CA THR A 105 11.89 -12.15 9.12
C THR A 105 10.99 -10.96 9.43
N ARG A 106 11.16 -9.84 8.70
CA ARG A 106 10.27 -8.67 8.81
C ARG A 106 8.85 -8.99 8.32
N ALA A 107 8.71 -9.64 7.17
CA ALA A 107 7.41 -10.04 6.63
C ALA A 107 6.70 -11.04 7.54
N ALA A 108 7.42 -12.00 8.13
CA ALA A 108 6.89 -12.95 9.09
C ALA A 108 6.35 -12.24 10.34
N PHE A 109 7.10 -11.29 10.91
CA PHE A 109 6.63 -10.47 12.02
C PHE A 109 5.38 -9.66 11.67
N LEU A 110 5.37 -9.01 10.50
CA LEU A 110 4.21 -8.22 10.05
C LEU A 110 2.97 -9.10 9.78
N SER A 111 3.16 -10.38 9.48
CA SER A 111 2.08 -11.33 9.20
C SER A 111 1.56 -12.07 10.44
N ASP A 112 2.12 -11.81 11.62
CA ASP A 112 1.75 -12.51 12.85
C ASP A 112 0.26 -12.27 13.19
N PRO A 113 -0.55 -13.33 13.36
CA PRO A 113 -1.98 -13.20 13.65
C PRO A 113 -2.28 -12.68 15.06
N SER A 114 -1.30 -12.67 15.97
CA SER A 114 -1.45 -12.11 17.32
C SER A 114 -1.42 -10.58 17.32
N HIS A 115 -0.84 -9.96 16.28
CA HIS A 115 -0.77 -8.51 16.17
C HIS A 115 -2.14 -7.91 15.85
N ARG A 116 -2.46 -6.77 16.48
CA ARG A 116 -3.67 -6.00 16.18
C ARG A 116 -3.66 -5.46 14.75
N ILE A 117 -2.48 -5.08 14.26
CA ILE A 117 -2.24 -4.62 12.89
C ILE A 117 -1.41 -5.68 12.21
N ARG A 118 -1.97 -6.34 11.19
CA ARG A 118 -1.28 -7.41 10.46
C ARG A 118 -1.32 -7.21 8.95
N PHE A 119 -0.32 -7.78 8.28
CA PHE A 119 -0.13 -7.70 6.84
C PHE A 119 -0.17 -9.09 6.22
N VAL A 120 -0.90 -9.23 5.12
CA VAL A 120 -0.99 -10.47 4.35
C VAL A 120 -0.48 -10.19 2.95
N TYR A 121 0.52 -10.96 2.54
CA TYR A 121 1.15 -10.79 1.23
C TYR A 121 0.55 -11.73 0.20
N THR A 122 0.21 -11.20 -0.96
CA THR A 122 -0.25 -12.00 -2.11
C THR A 122 0.87 -12.94 -2.60
N PRO A 123 0.53 -14.10 -3.20
CA PRO A 123 1.56 -14.97 -3.79
C PRO A 123 2.37 -14.25 -4.87
N LYS A 124 3.62 -14.65 -5.06
CA LYS A 124 4.48 -14.06 -6.09
C LYS A 124 3.86 -14.24 -7.48
N HIS A 125 3.98 -13.22 -8.32
CA HIS A 125 3.42 -13.18 -9.69
C HIS A 125 1.88 -13.24 -9.78
N CYS A 126 1.17 -13.04 -8.67
CA CYS A 126 -0.30 -13.00 -8.63
C CYS A 126 -0.85 -11.56 -8.64
N SER A 127 -0.37 -10.69 -9.52
CA SER A 127 -0.90 -9.32 -9.64
C SER A 127 -2.38 -9.26 -10.08
N TRP A 128 -2.92 -10.37 -10.60
CA TRP A 128 -4.33 -10.54 -10.97
C TRP A 128 -5.26 -10.79 -9.77
N LEU A 129 -4.71 -11.14 -8.60
CA LEU A 129 -5.44 -11.25 -7.33
C LEU A 129 -5.61 -9.89 -6.63
N ASN A 130 -5.03 -8.82 -7.19
CA ASN A 130 -5.27 -7.45 -6.73
C ASN A 130 -6.69 -7.01 -7.20
N PRO A 131 -7.60 -6.67 -6.27
CA PRO A 131 -8.99 -6.33 -6.55
C PRO A 131 -9.21 -5.24 -7.61
N HIS A 132 -8.23 -4.35 -7.84
CA HIS A 132 -8.37 -3.24 -8.79
C HIS A 132 -8.13 -3.62 -10.27
N ARG A 133 -7.72 -4.87 -10.56
CA ARG A 133 -7.38 -5.32 -11.94
C ARG A 133 -8.43 -6.25 -12.57
N THR A 134 -9.40 -6.75 -11.81
CA THR A 134 -10.29 -7.82 -12.28
C THR A 134 -11.76 -7.48 -12.02
N PRO A 135 -12.66 -7.48 -13.04
CA PRO A 135 -14.07 -7.12 -12.86
C PRO A 135 -14.92 -8.15 -12.08
N ASN A 136 -14.34 -9.24 -11.59
CA ASN A 136 -15.09 -10.36 -11.02
C ASN A 136 -14.50 -10.82 -9.68
N TRP A 137 -15.43 -11.01 -8.73
CA TRP A 137 -15.56 -12.12 -7.76
C TRP A 137 -14.89 -12.11 -6.36
N ALA A 138 -15.52 -12.95 -5.50
CA ALA A 138 -15.22 -13.42 -4.13
C ALA A 138 -15.63 -12.57 -2.90
N ARG A 139 -16.87 -12.81 -2.45
CA ARG A 139 -17.41 -12.47 -1.13
C ARG A 139 -16.69 -13.26 -0.03
N ILE A 140 -15.77 -12.64 0.71
CA ILE A 140 -15.27 -13.18 1.98
C ILE A 140 -16.16 -12.60 3.10
N ARG A 141 -17.14 -13.38 3.57
CA ARG A 141 -17.82 -13.12 4.84
C ARG A 141 -17.11 -13.89 5.95
N GLY A 142 -16.72 -13.20 7.01
CA GLY A 142 -16.42 -13.84 8.30
C GLY A 142 -15.49 -13.06 9.20
N GLY A 143 -16.06 -12.36 10.19
CA GLY A 143 -15.34 -11.84 11.36
C GLY A 143 -15.21 -10.32 11.39
N ARG A 144 -15.42 -9.73 12.58
CA ARG A 144 -15.27 -8.30 12.89
C ARG A 144 -13.81 -7.85 12.74
N GLY A 145 -13.36 -7.69 11.50
CA GLY A 145 -12.07 -7.13 11.13
C GLY A 145 -12.20 -6.37 9.82
N SER A 146 -11.79 -5.10 9.81
CA SER A 146 -11.71 -4.27 8.61
C SER A 146 -10.53 -4.76 7.77
N GLY A 147 -10.82 -5.61 6.78
CA GLY A 147 -9.86 -6.01 5.76
C GLY A 147 -9.69 -4.87 4.76
N VAL A 148 -8.48 -4.31 4.72
CA VAL A 148 -8.11 -3.22 3.82
C VAL A 148 -7.09 -3.74 2.82
N PHE A 149 -7.42 -3.71 1.54
CA PHE A 149 -6.44 -3.96 0.49
C PHE A 149 -5.73 -2.65 0.16
N CYS A 150 -4.42 -2.59 0.32
CA CYS A 150 -3.66 -1.38 0.02
C CYS A 150 -2.88 -1.59 -1.27
N GLU A 151 -3.31 -0.92 -2.35
CA GLU A 151 -2.54 -0.89 -3.60
C GLU A 151 -1.53 0.26 -3.54
N GLY A 152 -0.26 -0.09 -3.64
CA GLY A 152 0.79 0.84 -4.01
C GLY A 152 0.82 1.06 -5.51
N LEU A 153 0.38 2.25 -5.93
CA LEU A 153 0.77 2.99 -7.13
C LEU A 153 0.05 2.74 -8.45
N ARG A 154 -0.69 3.79 -8.83
CA ARG A 154 -0.70 4.26 -10.21
C ARG A 154 -0.03 5.62 -10.28
N ARG A 155 0.89 5.74 -11.24
CA ARG A 155 1.46 7.01 -11.70
C ARG A 155 0.40 7.64 -12.60
N PHE A 156 -0.21 8.74 -12.16
CA PHE A 156 -1.12 9.51 -13.00
C PHE A 156 -0.43 10.79 -13.48
N PRO A 157 -0.53 11.15 -14.77
CA PRO A 157 -0.15 12.47 -15.22
C PRO A 157 -1.12 13.50 -14.61
N LEU A 158 -0.58 14.55 -14.01
CA LEU A 158 -1.36 15.70 -13.57
C LEU A 158 -2.02 16.38 -14.78
N ARG A 159 -3.35 16.29 -14.91
CA ARG A 159 -4.14 17.16 -15.78
C ARG A 159 -4.87 18.17 -14.89
N ILE A 160 -4.44 19.42 -14.93
CA ILE A 160 -5.17 20.55 -14.36
C ILE A 160 -5.93 21.17 -15.53
N THR A 161 -7.26 21.17 -15.45
CA THR A 161 -8.15 21.98 -16.30
C THR A 161 -8.21 23.40 -15.78
#